data_AF-A0A1X2HT96-F1
#
_entry.id   AF-A0A1X2HT96-F1
#
_cell.length_a   1.000
_cell.length_b   1.000
_cell.length_c   1.000
_cell.angle_alpha   90.00
_cell.angle_beta   90.00
_cell.angle_gamma   90.00
#
_symmetry.space_group_name_H-M   'P 1'
#
loop_
_entity.id
_entity.type
_entity.pdbx_description
1 polymer ?
#
loop_
_entity_poly.entity_id
_entity_poly.type
_entity_poly.pdbx_seq_one_letter_code
_entity_poly.pdbx_strand_id
1 'polypeptide(L)'
;MSLWPPLAQQQKRRLVRFWRENPTTLHCEAIDQEDYQPFRSNSMCVVSCIYLDCFQGCAITSVDVLILLEILLELDLSRKEDKNRLRRNLEKYKPITVYKADQSMNPAFYQIMSYKNPKPRNIEKDIKIFPWSLVPTMLINIFQKPRGD
;
A
#
# COMPACT_ATOMS: atom_id res chain seq x y z
N MET A 1 -21.57 6.54 -11.01
CA MET A 1 -20.46 7.10 -11.81
C MET A 1 -19.17 6.52 -11.27
N SER A 2 -18.46 5.69 -12.04
CA SER A 2 -17.20 5.09 -11.59
C SER A 2 -16.14 6.18 -11.42
N LEU A 3 -15.55 6.26 -10.23
CA LEU A 3 -14.43 7.16 -9.88
C LEU A 3 -13.11 6.74 -10.60
N TRP A 4 -13.20 6.08 -11.75
CA TRP A 4 -12.07 5.45 -12.45
C TRP A 4 -11.91 5.91 -13.90
N PRO A 5 -10.72 6.44 -14.27
CA PRO A 5 -10.34 6.58 -15.67
C PRO A 5 -10.36 5.21 -16.37
N PRO A 6 -10.74 5.13 -17.66
CA PRO A 6 -10.89 3.86 -18.38
C PRO A 6 -9.63 2.97 -18.34
N LEU A 7 -8.44 3.56 -18.46
CA LEU A 7 -7.17 2.81 -18.52
C LEU A 7 -6.82 2.17 -17.16
N ALA A 8 -7.05 2.89 -16.07
CA ALA A 8 -6.87 2.36 -14.71
C ALA A 8 -7.87 1.22 -14.43
N GLN A 9 -9.08 1.31 -15.00
CA GLN A 9 -10.11 0.29 -14.86
C GLN A 9 -9.75 -1.01 -15.58
N GLN A 10 -9.06 -0.91 -16.72
CA GLN A 10 -8.55 -2.08 -17.46
C GLN A 10 -7.36 -2.75 -16.76
N GLN A 11 -6.50 -1.96 -16.11
CA GLN A 11 -5.34 -2.49 -15.36
C GLN A 11 -5.67 -2.90 -13.93
N LYS A 12 -6.88 -2.61 -13.41
CA LYS A 12 -7.29 -2.86 -12.02
C LYS A 12 -6.30 -2.29 -10.99
N ARG A 13 -5.64 -1.18 -11.35
CA ARG A 13 -4.66 -0.49 -10.50
C ARG A 13 -4.73 1.00 -10.73
N ARG A 14 -4.63 1.74 -9.63
CA ARG A 14 -4.38 3.17 -9.60
C ARG A 14 -3.14 3.43 -8.78
N LEU A 15 -2.28 4.32 -9.26
CA LEU A 15 -1.20 4.87 -8.46
C LEU A 15 -1.76 6.02 -7.63
N VAL A 16 -1.43 6.03 -6.35
CA VAL A 16 -1.84 7.09 -5.43
C VAL A 16 -0.59 7.69 -4.83
N ARG A 17 -0.37 8.97 -5.13
CA ARG A 17 0.70 9.77 -4.55
C ARG A 17 0.19 10.31 -3.22
N PHE A 18 0.98 10.09 -2.17
CA PHE A 18 0.78 10.71 -0.86
C PHE A 18 1.92 11.66 -0.59
N TRP A 19 1.61 12.80 0.03
CA TRP A 19 2.62 13.69 0.55
C TRP A 19 2.15 14.36 1.83
N ARG A 20 3.11 14.83 2.60
CA ARG A 20 2.88 15.57 3.83
C ARG A 20 3.16 17.04 3.61
N GLU A 21 2.19 17.88 3.92
CA GLU A 21 2.36 19.33 3.93
C GLU A 21 2.97 19.80 5.26
N ASN A 22 2.51 19.24 6.37
CA ASN A 22 3.01 19.51 7.72
C ASN A 22 2.80 18.25 8.60
N PRO A 23 3.31 18.19 9.84
CA PRO A 23 3.21 17.00 10.69
C PRO A 23 1.79 16.43 10.89
N THR A 24 0.75 17.26 10.72
CA THR A 24 -0.66 16.88 10.95
C THR A 24 -1.51 16.79 9.69
N THR A 25 -1.00 17.27 8.55
CA THR A 25 -1.76 17.35 7.29
C THR A 25 -1.10 16.49 6.22
N LEU A 26 -1.82 15.44 5.82
CA LEU A 26 -1.47 14.52 4.74
C LEU A 26 -2.40 14.74 3.56
N HIS A 27 -1.83 14.74 2.37
CA HIS A 27 -2.54 14.85 1.11
C HIS A 27 -2.37 13.57 0.30
N CYS A 28 -3.33 13.30 -0.56
CA CYS A 28 -3.20 12.23 -1.55
C CYS A 28 -3.92 12.58 -2.85
N GLU A 29 -3.35 12.13 -3.96
CA GLU A 29 -3.94 12.27 -5.29
C GLU A 29 -3.74 10.99 -6.12
N ALA A 30 -4.67 10.74 -7.03
CA ALA A 30 -4.50 9.72 -8.05
C ALA A 30 -3.56 10.25 -9.13
N ILE A 31 -2.60 9.43 -9.57
CA ILE A 31 -1.71 9.78 -10.68
C ILE A 31 -1.70 8.67 -11.74
N ASP A 32 -1.35 9.03 -12.97
CA ASP A 32 -1.15 8.06 -14.03
C ASP A 32 0.25 7.43 -13.96
N GLN A 33 0.42 6.30 -14.64
CA GLN A 33 1.69 5.56 -14.68
C GLN A 33 2.81 6.38 -15.35
N GLU A 34 2.46 7.30 -16.24
CA GLU A 34 3.38 8.21 -16.94
C GLU A 34 3.89 9.33 -16.02
N ASP A 35 3.06 9.76 -15.07
CA ASP A 35 3.42 10.76 -14.04
C ASP A 35 4.18 10.16 -12.85
N TYR A 36 4.39 8.83 -12.87
CA TYR A 36 5.16 8.16 -11.85
C TYR A 36 6.64 8.53 -11.97
N GLN A 37 7.10 9.34 -11.03
CA GLN A 37 8.51 9.60 -10.84
C GLN A 37 9.06 8.65 -9.78
N PRO A 38 10.17 7.94 -10.04
CA PRO A 38 10.76 6.99 -9.10
C PRO A 38 11.44 7.67 -7.90
N PHE A 39 11.49 9.00 -7.87
CA PHE A 39 12.07 9.76 -6.77
C PHE A 39 11.16 9.71 -5.54
N ARG A 40 11.70 9.21 -4.44
CA ARG A 40 11.08 9.31 -3.12
C ARG A 40 11.72 10.49 -2.40
N SER A 41 10.90 11.41 -1.91
CA SER A 41 11.36 12.37 -0.91
C SER A 41 11.07 11.84 0.49
N ASN A 42 11.62 12.48 1.51
CA ASN A 42 11.35 12.16 2.92
C ASN A 42 9.89 12.45 3.34
N SER A 43 9.07 13.03 2.46
CA SER A 43 7.70 13.42 2.75
C SER A 43 6.69 12.99 1.70
N MET A 44 7.10 12.26 0.65
CA MET A 44 6.23 11.87 -0.45
C MET A 44 6.55 10.45 -0.96
N CYS A 45 5.49 9.66 -1.20
CA CYS A 45 5.58 8.32 -1.75
C CYS A 45 4.40 8.01 -2.67
N VAL A 46 4.58 7.03 -3.57
CA VAL A 46 3.50 6.49 -4.41
C VAL A 46 3.26 5.04 -4.06
N VAL A 47 2.00 4.67 -3.87
CA VAL A 47 1.55 3.30 -3.58
C VAL A 47 0.47 2.85 -4.56
N SER A 48 0.15 1.55 -4.55
CA SER A 48 -0.85 0.96 -5.44
C SER A 48 -2.18 0.76 -4.73
N CYS A 49 -3.24 1.36 -5.28
CA CYS A 49 -4.62 0.97 -5.00
C CYS A 49 -5.02 -0.07 -6.05
N ILE A 50 -5.22 -1.32 -5.63
CA ILE A 50 -5.41 -2.45 -6.53
C ILE A 50 -6.84 -2.99 -6.36
N TYR A 51 -7.59 -3.04 -7.46
CA TYR A 51 -8.88 -3.73 -7.47
C TYR A 51 -8.65 -5.24 -7.65
N LEU A 52 -9.23 -6.06 -6.78
CA LEU A 52 -9.13 -7.51 -6.83
C LEU A 52 -10.51 -8.13 -6.92
N ASP A 53 -10.77 -8.93 -7.95
CA ASP A 53 -12.08 -9.55 -8.15
C ASP A 53 -12.41 -10.57 -7.07
N CYS A 54 -11.42 -11.29 -6.53
CA CYS A 54 -11.62 -12.26 -5.45
C CYS A 54 -12.14 -11.60 -4.15
N PHE A 55 -11.97 -10.28 -4.03
CA PHE A 55 -12.44 -9.47 -2.91
C PHE A 55 -13.58 -8.51 -3.29
N GLN A 56 -13.84 -8.32 -4.59
CA GLN A 56 -14.77 -7.31 -5.11
C GLN A 56 -14.52 -5.91 -4.53
N GLY A 57 -13.24 -5.51 -4.46
CA GLY A 57 -12.90 -4.21 -3.89
C GLY A 57 -11.44 -3.82 -4.05
N CYS A 58 -11.10 -2.64 -3.51
CA CYS A 58 -9.75 -2.09 -3.55
C CYS A 58 -8.92 -2.53 -2.34
N ALA A 59 -7.68 -2.89 -2.58
CA ALA A 59 -6.72 -3.30 -1.58
C ALA A 59 -5.37 -2.59 -1.76
N ILE A 60 -4.59 -2.56 -0.69
CA ILE A 60 -3.19 -2.14 -0.65
C ILE A 60 -2.35 -3.32 -0.16
N THR A 61 -1.14 -3.49 -0.70
CA THR A 61 -0.25 -4.55 -0.23
C THR A 61 0.47 -4.13 1.05
N SER A 62 0.87 -5.12 1.86
CA SER A 62 1.71 -4.87 3.04
C SER A 62 3.02 -4.14 2.74
N VAL A 63 3.60 -4.34 1.56
CA VAL A 63 4.81 -3.61 1.14
C VAL A 63 4.50 -2.13 0.95
N ASP A 64 3.39 -1.82 0.26
CA ASP A 64 2.94 -0.45 0.07
C ASP A 64 2.53 0.21 1.40
N VAL A 65 1.89 -0.51 2.32
CA VAL A 65 1.58 -0.01 3.67
C VAL A 65 2.85 0.34 4.44
N LEU A 66 3.90 -0.48 4.39
CA LEU A 66 5.17 -0.18 5.06
C LEU A 66 5.81 1.08 4.49
N ILE A 67 5.84 1.23 3.16
CA ILE A 67 6.39 2.43 2.50
C ILE A 67 5.60 3.67 2.93
N LEU A 68 4.27 3.58 2.92
CA LEU A 68 3.39 4.68 3.31
C LEU A 68 3.67 5.16 4.74
N LEU A 69 3.80 4.21 5.68
CA LEU A 69 4.05 4.53 7.10
C LEU A 69 5.47 5.03 7.34
N GLU A 70 6.47 4.45 6.67
CA GLU A 70 7.87 4.89 6.74
C GLU A 70 8.01 6.36 6.36
N ILE A 71 7.43 6.75 5.21
CA ILE A 71 7.60 8.08 4.63
C ILE A 71 6.69 9.12 5.30
N LEU A 72 5.39 8.82 5.48
CA LEU A 72 4.46 9.83 5.98
C LEU A 72 4.58 10.07 7.48
N LEU A 73 5.05 9.07 8.24
CA LEU A 73 5.18 9.16 9.70
C LEU A 73 6.64 9.28 10.16
N GLU A 74 7.59 9.48 9.23
CA GLU A 74 9.04 9.59 9.50
C GLU A 74 9.56 8.46 10.39
N LEU A 75 9.12 7.23 10.13
CA LEU A 75 9.60 6.08 10.90
C LEU A 75 10.93 5.62 10.32
N ASP A 76 11.96 5.51 11.15
CA ASP A 76 13.16 4.77 10.75
C ASP A 76 12.83 3.28 10.74
N LEU A 77 12.63 2.73 9.53
CA LEU A 77 12.49 1.30 9.30
C LEU A 77 13.74 0.70 8.66
N SER A 78 14.91 1.33 8.76
CA SER A 78 16.17 0.81 8.17
C SER A 78 16.47 -0.62 8.64
N ARG A 79 16.18 -0.93 9.90
CA ARG A 79 16.38 -2.26 10.49
C ARG A 79 15.22 -3.21 10.22
N LYS A 80 15.56 -4.48 10.00
CA LYS A 80 14.58 -5.55 9.73
C LYS A 80 13.63 -5.78 10.91
N GLU A 81 14.11 -5.63 12.13
CA GLU A 81 13.35 -5.77 13.37
C GLU A 81 12.23 -4.73 13.49
N ASP A 82 12.49 -3.47 13.12
CA ASP A 82 11.48 -2.40 13.12
C ASP A 82 10.39 -2.68 12.08
N LYS A 83 10.77 -3.12 10.87
CA LYS A 83 9.81 -3.61 9.86
C LYS A 83 8.97 -4.77 10.39
N ASN A 84 9.57 -5.70 11.13
CA ASN A 84 8.86 -6.85 11.68
C ASN A 84 7.90 -6.46 12.82
N ARG A 85 8.29 -5.54 13.71
CA ARG A 85 7.41 -4.99 14.74
C ARG A 85 6.22 -4.28 14.14
N LEU A 86 6.43 -3.48 13.08
CA LEU A 86 5.35 -2.83 12.36
C LEU A 86 4.42 -3.86 11.68
N ARG A 87 4.97 -4.89 11.03
CA ARG A 87 4.15 -5.99 10.47
C ARG A 87 3.28 -6.65 11.53
N ARG A 88 3.81 -6.95 12.73
CA ARG A 88 3.01 -7.50 13.84
C ARG A 88 1.90 -6.54 14.29
N ASN A 89 2.19 -5.24 14.38
CA ASN A 89 1.16 -4.24 14.69
C ASN A 89 0.06 -4.19 13.62
N LEU A 90 0.39 -4.47 12.36
CA LEU A 90 -0.56 -4.47 11.25
C LEU A 90 -1.46 -5.71 11.24
N GLU A 91 -1.04 -6.84 11.82
CA GLU A 91 -1.87 -8.07 11.90
C GLU A 91 -3.20 -7.85 12.65
N LYS A 92 -3.28 -6.86 13.55
CA LYS A 92 -4.55 -6.49 14.22
C LYS A 92 -5.63 -6.01 13.25
N TYR A 93 -5.25 -5.54 12.08
CA TYR A 93 -6.16 -5.14 11.00
C TYR A 93 -6.59 -6.33 10.12
N LYS A 94 -6.22 -7.55 10.51
CA LYS A 94 -6.64 -8.81 9.87
C LYS A 94 -6.36 -8.82 8.36
N PRO A 95 -5.08 -8.74 7.93
CA PRO A 95 -4.74 -8.79 6.51
C PRO A 95 -5.22 -10.09 5.88
N ILE A 96 -5.64 -10.00 4.63
CA ILE A 96 -5.93 -11.17 3.80
C ILE A 96 -4.60 -11.65 3.21
N THR A 97 -4.38 -12.96 3.23
CA THR A 97 -3.22 -13.56 2.55
C THR A 97 -3.65 -14.02 1.18
N VAL A 98 -3.07 -13.43 0.13
CA VAL A 98 -3.21 -13.90 -1.24
C VAL A 98 -2.19 -15.03 -1.45
N TYR A 99 -2.67 -16.26 -1.42
CA TYR A 99 -1.85 -17.46 -1.55
C TYR A 99 -1.53 -17.75 -3.01
N LYS A 100 -0.26 -18.05 -3.32
CA LYS A 100 0.13 -18.47 -4.68
C LYS A 100 -0.50 -19.80 -5.09
N ALA A 101 -0.60 -20.74 -4.15
CA ALA A 101 -1.05 -22.11 -4.41
C ALA A 101 -2.58 -22.27 -4.45
N ASP A 102 -3.33 -21.29 -3.95
CA ASP A 102 -4.80 -21.31 -3.96
C ASP A 102 -5.32 -20.89 -5.34
N GLN A 103 -6.00 -21.78 -6.04
CA GLN A 103 -6.54 -21.52 -7.38
C GLN A 103 -7.54 -20.36 -7.42
N SER A 104 -8.26 -20.10 -6.34
CA SER A 104 -9.22 -18.99 -6.25
C SER A 104 -8.52 -17.62 -6.10
N MET A 105 -7.30 -17.61 -5.56
CA MET A 105 -6.50 -16.40 -5.31
C MET A 105 -5.33 -16.22 -6.27
N ASN A 106 -4.93 -17.26 -6.98
CA ASN A 106 -3.82 -17.26 -7.90
C ASN A 106 -3.94 -16.19 -9.01
N PRO A 107 -5.13 -15.92 -9.60
CA PRO A 107 -5.30 -14.79 -10.53
C PRO A 107 -4.94 -13.44 -9.89
N ALA A 108 -5.39 -13.19 -8.66
CA ALA A 108 -5.04 -11.99 -7.91
C ALA A 108 -3.54 -11.94 -7.58
N PHE A 109 -2.93 -13.07 -7.24
CA PHE A 109 -1.48 -13.18 -7.03
C PHE A 109 -0.72 -12.73 -8.28
N TYR A 110 -0.97 -13.36 -9.43
CA TYR A 110 -0.25 -13.03 -10.66
C TYR A 110 -0.56 -11.62 -11.18
N GLN A 111 -1.77 -11.11 -10.95
CA GLN A 111 -2.10 -9.71 -11.21
C GLN A 111 -1.21 -8.75 -10.40
N ILE A 112 -1.07 -8.96 -9.09
CA ILE A 112 -0.17 -8.14 -8.26
C ILE A 112 1.30 -8.29 -8.71
N MET A 113 1.69 -9.50 -9.14
CA MET A 113 3.05 -9.78 -9.58
C MET A 113 3.41 -9.10 -10.91
N SER A 114 2.45 -8.88 -11.81
CA SER A 114 2.69 -8.30 -13.14
C SER A 114 2.92 -6.80 -13.13
N TYR A 115 2.54 -6.11 -12.04
CA TYR A 115 2.63 -4.66 -11.96
C TYR A 115 4.06 -4.11 -12.02
N LYS A 116 4.22 -3.09 -12.88
CA LYS A 116 5.44 -2.30 -13.03
C LYS A 116 5.64 -1.34 -11.84
N ASN A 117 6.74 -0.60 -11.83
CA ASN A 117 7.08 0.32 -10.75
C ASN A 117 5.95 1.34 -10.45
N PRO A 118 5.71 1.70 -9.18
CA PRO A 118 6.35 1.15 -7.97
C PRO A 118 5.93 -0.30 -7.77
N LYS A 119 6.87 -1.22 -7.51
CA LYS A 119 6.51 -2.63 -7.33
C LYS A 119 5.80 -2.78 -5.98
N PRO A 120 4.53 -3.25 -5.92
CA PRO A 120 3.81 -3.43 -4.66
C PRO A 120 4.27 -4.69 -3.90
N ARG A 121 5.47 -5.20 -4.19
CA ARG A 121 6.00 -6.49 -3.76
C ARG A 121 7.52 -6.48 -3.74
N ASN A 122 8.10 -7.35 -2.90
CA ASN A 122 9.56 -7.51 -2.79
C ASN A 122 10.07 -8.87 -3.30
N ILE A 123 9.28 -9.94 -3.17
CA ILE A 123 9.68 -11.33 -3.48
C ILE A 123 8.47 -12.14 -3.95
N GLU A 124 8.70 -13.28 -4.60
CA GLU A 124 7.65 -14.21 -5.03
C GLU A 124 7.19 -15.13 -3.89
N LYS A 125 6.45 -14.57 -2.93
CA LYS A 125 5.82 -15.32 -1.83
C LYS A 125 4.40 -14.82 -1.62
N ASP A 126 3.62 -15.53 -0.81
CA ASP A 126 2.27 -15.13 -0.42
C ASP A 126 2.22 -13.65 -0.01
N ILE A 127 1.20 -12.95 -0.51
CA ILE A 127 1.11 -11.50 -0.42
C ILE A 127 0.05 -11.14 0.63
N LYS A 128 0.45 -10.42 1.67
CA LYS A 128 -0.49 -9.81 2.60
C LYS A 128 -1.09 -8.55 1.96
N ILE A 129 -2.41 -8.47 1.92
CA ILE A 129 -3.18 -7.31 1.47
C ILE A 129 -4.11 -6.82 2.57
N PHE A 130 -4.44 -5.53 2.52
CA PHE A 130 -5.40 -4.88 3.40
C PHE A 130 -6.47 -4.20 2.55
N PRO A 131 -7.74 -4.18 2.97
CA PRO A 131 -8.75 -3.32 2.35
C PRO A 131 -8.27 -1.87 2.34
N TRP A 132 -8.39 -1.21 1.18
CA TRP A 132 -7.94 0.17 1.00
C TRP A 132 -8.63 1.13 1.98
N SER A 133 -9.88 0.85 2.35
CA SER A 133 -10.66 1.61 3.33
C SER A 133 -10.01 1.69 4.72
N LEU A 134 -9.09 0.79 5.06
CA LEU A 134 -8.37 0.82 6.34
C LEU A 134 -7.19 1.80 6.34
N VAL A 135 -6.74 2.31 5.19
CA VAL A 135 -5.55 3.17 5.08
C VAL A 135 -5.64 4.39 6.02
N PRO A 136 -6.73 5.19 6.05
CA PRO A 136 -6.83 6.33 6.96
C PRO A 136 -6.75 5.91 8.43
N THR A 137 -7.41 4.80 8.79
CA THR A 137 -7.39 4.27 10.16
C THR A 137 -5.99 3.81 10.58
N MET A 138 -5.26 3.16 9.68
CA MET A 138 -3.88 2.73 9.93
C MET A 138 -2.95 3.92 10.15
N LEU A 139 -3.07 4.97 9.33
CA LEU A 139 -2.28 6.20 9.45
C LEU A 139 -2.55 6.90 10.79
N ILE A 140 -3.82 7.13 11.14
CA ILE A 140 -4.21 7.83 12.39
C ILE A 140 -3.73 7.06 13.62
N ASN A 141 -4.00 5.76 13.69
CA ASN A 141 -3.68 4.95 14.87
C ASN A 141 -2.17 4.81 15.12
N ILE A 142 -1.36 4.88 14.07
CA ILE A 142 0.10 4.79 14.20
C ILE A 142 0.69 6.17 14.50
N PHE A 143 0.10 7.24 13.94
CA PHE A 143 0.47 8.62 14.27
C PHE A 143 0.18 8.98 15.74
N GLN A 144 -0.98 8.56 16.28
CA GLN A 144 -1.39 8.85 17.65
C GLN A 144 -0.66 8.04 18.72
N LYS A 145 0.13 7.02 18.33
CA LYS A 145 0.88 6.23 19.30
C LYS A 145 2.07 7.07 19.78
N PRO A 146 2.22 7.32 21.10
CA PRO A 146 3.36 8.07 21.61
C PRO A 146 4.65 7.44 21.06
N ARG A 147 5.48 8.27 20.43
CA ARG A 147 6.86 7.89 20.14
C ARG A 147 7.50 7.79 21.52
N GLY A 148 7.75 6.57 21.99
CA GLY A 148 8.44 6.37 23.26
C GLY A 148 9.85 6.93 23.08
N ASP A 149 10.14 7.99 23.84
CA ASP A 149 11.49 8.48 24.08
C ASP A 149 12.29 7.45 24.89
#